data_AF-A0A3M1XS74-F1
#
_entry.id   AF-A0A3M1XS74-F1
#
_cell.length_a   1.000
_cell.length_b   1.000
_cell.length_c   1.000
_cell.angle_alpha   90.00
_cell.angle_beta   90.00
_cell.angle_gamma   90.00
#
_symmetry.space_group_name_H-M   'P 1'
#
loop_
_entity.id
_entity.type
_entity.pdbx_description
1 polymer ?
#
loop_
_entity_poly.entity_id
_entity_poly.type
_entity_poly.pdbx_seq_one_letter_code
_entity_poly.pdbx_strand_id
1 'polypeptide(L)'
;MKLPQSRLLRILATFSAWEIRHWQDFLASPYHNKHTGLQALGAKLVDHWPDWEGLEADDLARVIWGEAAYEERALRDLMARLTRLTESFVALRHWEKDPPQQDRDLLDGLVERGLWDLHQKTSRRSARRLAPPW
;
A
#
# COMPACT_ATOMS: atom_id res chain seq x y z
N MET A 1 -15.76 18.86 10.40
CA MET A 1 -16.24 18.60 9.01
C MET A 1 -16.16 17.10 8.76
N LYS A 2 -17.28 16.44 8.42
CA LYS A 2 -17.28 14.98 8.21
C LYS A 2 -16.28 14.58 7.13
N LEU A 3 -15.58 13.48 7.37
CA LEU A 3 -14.67 12.90 6.39
C LEU A 3 -15.46 12.57 5.11
N PRO A 4 -15.07 13.12 3.94
CA PRO A 4 -15.71 12.71 2.70
C PRO A 4 -15.46 11.22 2.47
N GLN A 5 -16.47 10.52 1.96
CA GLN A 5 -16.34 9.15 1.46
C GLN A 5 -15.33 9.12 0.32
N SER A 6 -14.05 9.00 0.69
CA SER A 6 -12.92 9.09 -0.20
C SER A 6 -12.59 7.71 -0.74
N ARG A 7 -11.93 7.68 -1.91
CA ARG A 7 -11.44 6.42 -2.48
C ARG A 7 -10.58 5.64 -1.48
N LEU A 8 -9.77 6.34 -0.68
CA LEU A 8 -8.98 5.74 0.39
C LEU A 8 -9.83 4.91 1.35
N LEU A 9 -10.86 5.51 1.96
CA LEU A 9 -11.71 4.83 2.94
C LEU A 9 -12.43 3.63 2.31
N ARG A 10 -12.88 3.78 1.06
CA ARG A 10 -13.52 2.69 0.31
C ARG A 10 -12.58 1.51 0.09
N ILE A 11 -11.29 1.74 -0.17
CA ILE A 11 -10.30 0.66 -0.31
C ILE A 11 -10.01 0.04 1.06
N LEU A 12 -9.76 0.85 2.08
CA LEU A 12 -9.45 0.36 3.43
C LEU A 12 -10.61 -0.46 4.01
N ALA A 13 -11.87 -0.12 3.70
CA ALA A 13 -13.04 -0.86 4.14
C ALA A 13 -13.09 -2.29 3.60
N THR A 14 -12.38 -2.60 2.50
CA THR A 14 -12.32 -3.97 1.96
C THR A 14 -11.21 -4.81 2.57
N PHE A 15 -10.35 -4.23 3.41
CA PHE A 15 -9.22 -4.96 3.97
C PHE A 15 -9.70 -5.91 5.06
N SER A 16 -9.07 -7.07 5.14
CA SER A 16 -9.14 -7.92 6.32
C SER A 16 -8.31 -7.33 7.48
N ALA A 17 -8.55 -7.82 8.71
CA ALA A 17 -7.71 -7.46 9.85
C ALA A 17 -6.22 -7.83 9.65
N TRP A 18 -5.94 -8.85 8.84
CA TRP A 18 -4.57 -9.19 8.45
C TRP A 18 -4.00 -8.13 7.50
N GLU A 19 -4.75 -7.72 6.48
CA GLU A 19 -4.33 -6.70 5.52
C GLU A 19 -4.14 -5.33 6.17
N ILE A 20 -4.98 -4.93 7.13
CA ILE A 20 -4.83 -3.63 7.78
C ILE A 20 -3.53 -3.52 8.57
N ARG A 21 -3.13 -4.60 9.28
CA ARG A 21 -1.86 -4.67 10.01
C ARG A 21 -0.66 -4.57 9.06
N HIS A 22 -0.68 -5.34 7.97
CA HIS A 22 0.41 -5.33 7.00
C HIS A 22 0.45 -4.02 6.19
N TRP A 23 -0.69 -3.36 6.01
CA TRP A 23 -0.74 -2.03 5.41
C TRP A 23 -0.12 -0.98 6.33
N GLN A 24 -0.33 -1.06 7.65
CA GLN A 24 0.37 -0.20 8.62
C GLN A 24 1.89 -0.43 8.57
N ASP A 25 2.34 -1.69 8.54
CA ASP A 25 3.76 -2.02 8.40
C ASP A 25 4.35 -1.48 7.09
N PHE A 26 3.61 -1.63 5.99
CA PHE A 26 3.97 -1.07 4.68
C PHE A 26 4.10 0.44 4.72
N LEU A 27 3.17 1.14 5.38
CA LEU A 27 3.17 2.59 5.50
C LEU A 27 4.31 3.10 6.42
N ALA A 28 4.68 2.33 7.43
CA ALA A 28 5.80 2.60 8.32
C ALA A 28 7.16 2.31 7.68
N SER A 29 7.20 1.50 6.62
CA SER A 29 8.45 1.11 5.95
C SER A 29 9.15 2.31 5.30
N PRO A 30 10.42 2.59 5.64
CA PRO A 30 11.19 3.69 5.05
C PRO A 30 11.49 3.48 3.56
N TYR A 31 11.30 2.26 3.06
CA TYR A 31 11.43 1.94 1.64
C TYR A 31 10.23 2.44 0.84
N HIS A 32 9.01 2.31 1.38
CA HIS A 32 7.78 2.70 0.71
C HIS A 32 7.34 4.13 1.04
N ASN A 33 7.63 4.60 2.25
CA ASN A 33 7.21 5.91 2.72
C ASN A 33 8.16 6.46 3.79
N LYS A 34 8.61 7.70 3.60
CA LYS A 34 9.44 8.44 4.59
C LYS A 34 8.69 9.60 5.23
N HIS A 35 7.43 9.83 4.85
CA HIS A 35 6.64 10.96 5.31
C HIS A 35 5.93 10.61 6.62
N THR A 36 6.46 11.13 7.73
CA THR A 36 5.93 10.90 9.09
C THR A 36 4.47 11.33 9.24
N GLY A 37 4.07 12.43 8.62
CA GLY A 37 2.67 12.87 8.61
C GLY A 37 1.71 11.87 7.94
N LEU A 38 2.17 11.09 6.96
CA LEU A 38 1.34 10.05 6.34
C LEU A 38 1.21 8.83 7.25
N GLN A 39 2.28 8.50 7.98
CA GLN A 39 2.26 7.43 8.99
C GLN A 39 1.28 7.76 10.11
N ALA A 40 1.35 8.98 10.65
CA ALA A 40 0.44 9.44 11.70
C ALA A 40 -1.02 9.49 11.23
N LEU A 41 -1.26 10.01 10.02
CA LEU A 41 -2.58 10.00 9.39
C LEU A 41 -3.11 8.57 9.21
N GLY A 42 -2.30 7.66 8.69
CA GLY A 42 -2.69 6.26 8.51
C GLY A 42 -2.98 5.55 9.83
N ALA A 43 -2.15 5.75 10.84
CA ALA A 43 -2.37 5.19 12.19
C ALA A 43 -3.71 5.66 12.76
N LYS A 44 -3.98 6.98 12.71
CA LYS A 44 -5.25 7.54 13.17
C LYS A 44 -6.47 6.99 12.42
N LEU A 45 -6.33 6.72 11.12
CA LEU A 45 -7.39 6.08 10.35
C LEU A 45 -7.63 4.63 10.78
N VAL A 46 -6.58 3.87 11.15
CA VAL A 46 -6.77 2.49 11.62
C VAL A 46 -7.44 2.44 12.98
N ASP A 47 -7.18 3.40 13.87
CA ASP A 47 -7.81 3.45 15.20
C ASP A 47 -9.34 3.49 15.13
N HIS A 48 -9.90 3.97 14.01
CA HIS A 48 -11.34 4.05 13.78
C HIS A 48 -11.83 3.10 12.66
N TRP A 49 -10.98 2.21 12.13
CA TRP A 49 -11.36 1.22 11.13
C TRP A 49 -12.28 0.14 11.75
N PRO A 50 -13.32 -0.37 11.04
CA PRO A 50 -13.64 -0.16 9.62
C PRO A 50 -14.66 0.96 9.33
N ASP A 51 -15.27 1.57 10.34
CA ASP A 51 -16.47 2.39 10.13
C ASP A 51 -16.21 3.90 10.17
N TRP A 52 -15.07 4.31 10.74
CA TRP A 52 -14.65 5.72 10.93
C TRP A 52 -15.72 6.61 11.59
N GLU A 53 -16.59 6.01 12.39
CA GLU A 53 -17.67 6.73 13.05
C GLU A 53 -17.10 7.74 14.06
N GLY A 54 -17.61 8.97 13.98
CA GLY A 54 -17.16 10.08 14.81
C GLY A 54 -15.78 10.64 14.48
N LEU A 55 -15.09 10.14 13.45
CA LEU A 55 -13.83 10.72 12.99
C LEU A 55 -14.12 11.94 12.10
N GLU A 56 -13.62 13.11 12.50
CA GLU A 56 -13.76 14.35 11.72
C GLU A 56 -12.43 14.72 11.05
N ALA A 57 -12.50 15.50 9.97
CA ALA A 57 -11.32 16.00 9.28
C ALA A 57 -10.41 16.83 10.20
N ASP A 58 -11.00 17.52 11.18
CA ASP A 58 -10.29 18.33 12.17
C ASP A 58 -9.45 17.45 13.11
N ASP A 59 -9.93 16.25 13.45
CA ASP A 59 -9.17 15.30 14.29
C ASP A 59 -7.93 14.79 13.54
N LEU A 60 -8.08 14.51 12.24
CA LEU A 60 -6.96 14.12 11.39
C LEU A 60 -5.93 15.24 11.26
N ALA A 61 -6.39 16.48 11.08
CA ALA A 61 -5.52 17.63 10.98
C ALA A 61 -4.71 17.87 12.25
N ARG A 62 -5.33 17.76 13.43
CA ARG A 62 -4.64 17.91 14.72
C ARG A 62 -3.53 16.89 14.92
N VAL A 63 -3.71 15.66 14.44
CA VAL A 63 -2.66 14.63 14.51
C VAL A 63 -1.43 15.00 13.67
N ILE A 64 -1.62 15.74 12.58
CA ILE A 64 -0.55 16.08 11.64
C ILE A 64 0.11 17.42 11.98
N TRP A 65 -0.67 18.44 12.34
CA TRP A 65 -0.20 19.81 12.53
C TRP A 65 -0.39 20.37 13.95
N GLY A 66 -0.94 19.58 14.88
CA GLY A 66 -1.20 20.02 16.24
C GLY A 66 -2.26 21.13 16.29
N GLU A 67 -1.95 22.23 16.99
CA GLU A 67 -2.83 23.40 17.09
C GLU A 67 -2.67 24.41 15.94
N ALA A 68 -1.81 24.13 14.96
CA ALA A 68 -1.68 25.01 13.80
C ALA A 68 -3.00 25.08 13.01
N ALA A 69 -3.19 26.19 12.30
CA ALA A 69 -4.41 26.43 11.54
C ALA A 69 -4.68 25.28 10.55
N TYR A 70 -5.88 24.72 10.64
CA TYR A 70 -6.35 23.69 9.71
C TYR A 70 -6.22 24.16 8.26
N GLU A 71 -5.37 23.50 7.48
CA GLU A 71 -5.25 23.75 6.05
C GLU A 71 -5.90 22.60 5.27
N GLU A 72 -7.15 22.80 4.86
CA GLU A 72 -7.94 21.81 4.12
C GLU A 72 -7.22 21.28 2.87
N ARG A 73 -6.50 22.18 2.16
CA ARG A 73 -5.72 21.81 0.97
C ARG A 73 -4.61 20.82 1.31
N ALA A 74 -3.86 21.09 2.37
CA ALA A 74 -2.79 20.20 2.81
C ALA A 74 -3.34 18.82 3.23
N LEU A 75 -4.51 18.77 3.89
CA LEU A 75 -5.14 17.50 4.28
C LEU A 75 -5.56 16.71 3.05
N ARG A 76 -6.15 17.37 2.06
CA ARG A 76 -6.53 16.76 0.80
C ARG A 76 -5.33 16.17 0.06
N ASP A 77 -4.20 16.89 0.04
CA ASP A 77 -2.97 16.42 -0.58
C ASP A 77 -2.38 15.20 0.15
N LEU A 78 -2.42 15.19 1.49
CA LEU A 78 -1.99 14.03 2.28
C LEU A 78 -2.91 12.82 2.07
N MET A 79 -4.22 13.02 2.05
CA MET A 79 -5.20 11.97 1.74
C MET A 79 -4.97 11.40 0.33
N ALA A 80 -4.67 12.24 -0.67
CA ALA A 80 -4.35 11.79 -2.02
C ALA A 80 -3.05 10.96 -2.07
N ARG A 81 -2.01 11.39 -1.34
CA ARG A 81 -0.76 10.62 -1.23
C ARG A 81 -0.98 9.28 -0.53
N LEU A 82 -1.74 9.27 0.56
CA LEU A 82 -2.08 8.04 1.29
C LEU A 82 -2.92 7.09 0.44
N THR A 83 -3.82 7.62 -0.40
CA THR A 83 -4.56 6.83 -1.39
C THR A 83 -3.63 6.09 -2.33
N ARG A 84 -2.62 6.77 -2.91
CA ARG A 84 -1.65 6.15 -3.83
C ARG A 84 -0.81 5.06 -3.15
N LEU A 85 -0.40 5.28 -1.90
CA LEU A 85 0.33 4.27 -1.12
C LEU A 85 -0.56 3.05 -0.86
N THR A 86 -1.84 3.27 -0.56
CA THR A 86 -2.81 2.19 -0.36
C THR A 86 -3.06 1.40 -1.64
N GLU A 87 -3.20 2.08 -2.78
CA GLU A 87 -3.29 1.43 -4.09
C GLU A 87 -2.04 0.60 -4.40
N SER A 88 -0.85 1.10 -4.05
CA SER A 88 0.41 0.37 -4.21
C SER A 88 0.49 -0.86 -3.31
N PHE A 89 -0.01 -0.78 -2.08
CA PHE A 89 -0.14 -1.95 -1.21
C PHE A 89 -1.06 -3.00 -1.81
N VAL A 90 -2.23 -2.59 -2.32
CA VAL A 90 -3.18 -3.52 -2.99
C VAL A 90 -2.51 -4.19 -4.19
N ALA A 91 -1.80 -3.42 -5.02
CA ALA A 91 -1.08 -3.96 -6.18
C ALA A 91 0.00 -4.97 -5.75
N LEU A 92 0.80 -4.66 -4.73
CA LEU A 92 1.79 -5.56 -4.18
C LEU A 92 1.15 -6.86 -3.68
N ARG A 93 0.07 -6.78 -2.90
CA ARG A 93 -0.64 -7.95 -2.38
C ARG A 93 -1.25 -8.80 -3.48
N HIS A 94 -1.68 -8.19 -4.57
CA HIS A 94 -2.16 -8.91 -5.74
C HIS A 94 -1.01 -9.63 -6.46
N TRP A 95 0.10 -8.93 -6.70
CA TRP A 95 1.30 -9.49 -7.32
C TRP A 95 1.87 -10.67 -6.52
N GLU A 96 1.90 -10.57 -5.18
CA GLU A 96 2.37 -11.63 -4.28
C GLU A 96 1.53 -12.93 -4.39
N LYS A 97 0.28 -12.83 -4.87
CA LYS A 97 -0.61 -13.98 -5.10
C LYS A 97 -0.49 -14.59 -6.49
N ASP A 98 0.33 -14.02 -7.38
CA ASP A 98 0.54 -14.47 -8.76
C ASP A 98 2.00 -14.90 -9.01
N PRO A 99 2.40 -16.12 -8.58
CA PRO A 99 3.77 -16.59 -8.79
C PRO A 99 4.21 -16.66 -10.27
N PRO A 100 3.34 -17.03 -11.24
CA PRO A 100 3.68 -16.92 -12.66
C PRO A 100 4.07 -15.50 -13.08
N GLN A 101 3.33 -14.48 -12.65
CA GLN A 101 3.67 -13.09 -12.96
C GLN A 101 4.97 -12.66 -12.27
N GLN A 102 5.18 -13.05 -11.00
CA GLN A 102 6.43 -12.78 -10.28
C GLN A 102 7.65 -13.36 -11.00
N ASP A 103 7.54 -14.59 -11.50
CA ASP A 103 8.63 -15.23 -12.23
C ASP A 103 8.92 -14.49 -13.54
N ARG A 104 7.91 -13.99 -14.26
CA ARG A 104 8.10 -13.15 -15.46
C ARG A 104 8.83 -11.86 -15.12
N ASP A 105 8.34 -11.10 -14.14
CA ASP A 105 8.93 -9.82 -13.76
C ASP A 105 10.37 -9.98 -13.25
N LEU A 106 10.66 -11.09 -12.55
CA LEU A 106 12.03 -11.43 -12.14
C LEU A 106 12.92 -11.74 -13.35
N LEU A 107 12.44 -12.51 -14.32
CA LEU A 107 13.20 -12.84 -15.53
C LEU A 107 13.55 -11.56 -16.29
N ASP A 108 12.58 -10.68 -16.52
CA ASP A 108 12.80 -9.39 -17.18
C ASP A 108 13.83 -8.55 -16.41
N GLY A 109 13.69 -8.47 -15.08
CA GLY A 109 14.65 -7.76 -14.23
C GLY A 109 16.07 -8.32 -14.27
N LEU A 110 16.23 -9.64 -14.43
CA LEU A 110 17.55 -10.27 -14.57
C LEU A 110 18.19 -9.96 -15.93
N VAL A 111 17.38 -9.95 -16.99
CA VAL A 111 17.80 -9.55 -18.34
C VAL A 111 18.31 -8.11 -18.37
N GLU A 112 17.54 -7.17 -17.80
CA GLU A 112 17.91 -5.75 -17.71
C GLU A 112 19.24 -5.53 -16.98
N ARG A 113 19.59 -6.43 -16.05
CA ARG A 113 20.82 -6.39 -15.24
C ARG A 113 21.97 -7.19 -15.86
N GLY A 114 21.77 -7.85 -17.00
CA GLY A 114 22.77 -8.67 -17.67
C GLY A 114 23.11 -9.99 -16.94
N LEU A 115 22.24 -10.45 -16.04
CA LEU A 115 22.45 -11.65 -15.21
C LEU A 115 21.92 -12.91 -15.92
N TRP A 116 22.55 -13.25 -17.06
CA TRP A 116 22.07 -14.28 -17.98
C TRP A 116 22.06 -15.70 -17.41
N ASP A 117 23.05 -16.03 -16.57
CA ASP A 117 23.16 -17.32 -15.90
C ASP A 117 21.97 -17.55 -14.93
N LEU A 118 21.64 -16.52 -14.14
CA LEU A 118 20.50 -16.53 -13.23
C LEU A 118 19.17 -16.54 -13.99
N HIS A 119 19.06 -15.80 -15.09
CA HIS A 119 17.89 -15.82 -15.96
C HIS A 119 17.62 -17.24 -16.48
N GLN A 120 18.63 -17.91 -17.04
CA GLN A 120 18.48 -19.28 -17.56
C GLN A 120 18.04 -20.28 -16.47
N LYS A 121 18.66 -20.20 -15.28
CA LYS A 121 18.31 -21.08 -14.15
C LYS A 121 16.86 -20.84 -13.70
N THR A 122 16.44 -19.59 -13.62
CA THR A 122 15.10 -19.19 -13.19
C THR A 122 14.05 -19.61 -14.23
N SER A 123 14.30 -19.40 -15.52
CA SER A 123 13.37 -19.77 -16.61
C SER A 123 13.06 -21.28 -16.60
N ARG A 124 14.07 -22.12 -16.39
CA ARG A 124 13.89 -23.58 -16.26
C ARG A 124 13.01 -23.96 -15.05
N ARG A 125 13.14 -23.24 -13.93
CA ARG A 125 12.31 -23.46 -12.73
C ARG A 125 10.85 -23.07 -12.99
N SER A 126 10.63 -21.92 -13.60
CA SER A 126 9.30 -21.39 -13.92
C SER A 126 8.56 -22.28 -14.93
N ALA A 127 9.26 -22.76 -15.96
CA ALA A 127 8.69 -23.71 -16.94
C ALA A 127 8.17 -25.00 -16.29
N ARG A 128 8.87 -25.52 -15.26
CA ARG A 128 8.43 -26.71 -14.51
C ARG A 128 7.17 -26.45 -13.67
N ARG A 129 6.99 -25.23 -13.16
CA ARG A 129 5.82 -24.85 -12.36
C ARG A 129 4.55 -24.74 -13.21
N LEU A 130 4.70 -24.35 -14.46
CA LEU A 130 3.61 -24.19 -15.43
C LEU A 130 3.32 -25.47 -16.22
N ALA A 131 4.15 -26.50 -16.08
CA ALA A 131 3.91 -27.78 -16.73
C ALA A 131 2.67 -28.45 -16.13
N PRO A 132 1.70 -28.90 -16.94
CA PRO A 132 0.51 -29.57 -16.43
C PRO A 132 0.91 -30.86 -15.70
N PRO A 133 0.24 -31.20 -14.58
CA PRO A 133 0.36 -32.53 -14.00
C PRO A 133 -0.37 -33.46 -14.97
N TRP A 134 0.38 -34.28 -15.68
CA TRP A 134 -0.18 -35.40 -16.45
C TRP A 134 -0.94 -36.34 -15.52
#